data_AF-A0AAW0X4K9-F1
#
_entry.id   AF-A0AAW0X4K9-F1
#
_cell.length_a   1.000
_cell.length_b   1.000
_cell.length_c   1.000
_cell.angle_alpha   90.00
_cell.angle_beta   90.00
_cell.angle_gamma   90.00
#
_symmetry.space_group_name_H-M   'P 1'
#
loop_
_entity.id
_entity.type
_entity.pdbx_description
1 polymer ?
#
loop_
_entity_poly.entity_id
_entity_poly.type
_entity_poly.pdbx_seq_one_letter_code
_entity_poly.pdbx_strand_id
1 'polypeptide(L)'
;SGSQNAVSLPDVSQRFPGDQFALLEGGSFTGSFNESQIVDQCHRTAQCEALEESTCLGVQLPYMHTSLALTGLPNQRIAREHLELWSSLRNIPRCWAVVQPLLCAIFFPRCDNNSLELPSQEMCVITRGPCRLVEHEREWPDFLLCREDYPHKCKNSVRELKFNTTGQCAPPLVATEKESSWYEGVKGCGIQCANPIFTDEEHEDLHHFVAALGGVCLAFASLTVLTYLIDWRAANKYPVLIIFYINGCFLIASIGFIVQFHPG
;
A
#
# COMPACT_ATOMS: atom_id res chain seq x y z
N SER A 1 50.66 24.49 -12.12
CA SER A 1 50.35 24.85 -10.72
C SER A 1 48.89 24.50 -10.48
N GLY A 2 48.61 23.65 -9.48
CA GLY A 2 47.22 23.28 -9.11
C GLY A 2 46.98 21.77 -9.09
N SER A 3 47.51 21.12 -8.06
CA SER A 3 47.27 19.72 -7.67
C SER A 3 45.84 19.52 -7.17
N GLN A 4 45.14 18.48 -7.62
CA GLN A 4 43.89 17.99 -7.02
C GLN A 4 44.20 16.71 -6.24
N ASN A 5 44.02 16.75 -4.91
CA ASN A 5 44.14 15.58 -4.03
C ASN A 5 42.80 14.85 -3.98
N ALA A 6 42.77 13.63 -4.51
CA ALA A 6 41.72 12.65 -4.26
C ALA A 6 42.13 11.77 -3.06
N VAL A 7 41.26 11.65 -2.07
CA VAL A 7 41.40 10.73 -0.94
C VAL A 7 40.38 9.61 -1.14
N SER A 8 40.85 8.39 -1.35
CA SER A 8 40.03 7.16 -1.35
C SER A 8 40.79 6.07 -0.60
N LEU A 9 40.13 5.48 0.41
CA LEU A 9 40.64 4.48 1.35
C LEU A 9 40.73 3.07 0.73
N PRO A 10 41.54 2.16 1.33
CA PRO A 10 41.94 0.91 0.69
C PRO A 10 40.94 -0.25 0.89
N ASP A 11 40.95 -1.09 -0.15
CA ASP A 11 40.39 -2.44 -0.27
C ASP A 11 41.11 -3.42 0.67
N VAL A 12 40.35 -4.20 1.44
CA VAL A 12 40.86 -5.32 2.25
C VAL A 12 40.08 -6.58 1.90
N SER A 13 40.58 -7.26 0.87
CA SER A 13 40.29 -8.65 0.56
C SER A 13 41.39 -9.53 1.14
N GLN A 14 41.07 -10.32 2.17
CA GLN A 14 41.92 -11.42 2.64
C GLN A 14 41.11 -12.69 2.97
N ARG A 15 41.23 -13.66 2.07
CA ARG A 15 41.29 -15.14 2.18
C ARG A 15 41.89 -15.66 3.51
N PHE A 16 41.49 -16.75 4.18
CA PHE A 16 41.34 -18.22 3.92
C PHE A 16 41.04 -18.90 5.31
N PRO A 17 40.86 -20.24 5.50
CA PRO A 17 40.60 -21.38 4.60
C PRO A 17 39.37 -22.25 5.03
N GLY A 18 39.01 -23.20 4.16
CA GLY A 18 38.09 -24.30 4.46
C GLY A 18 38.75 -25.57 5.01
N ASP A 19 37.87 -26.52 5.33
CA ASP A 19 38.05 -27.97 5.54
C ASP A 19 38.77 -28.49 6.78
N GLN A 20 37.97 -28.96 7.76
CA GLN A 20 37.99 -30.34 8.25
C GLN A 20 36.96 -30.51 9.37
N PHE A 21 35.98 -31.40 9.23
CA PHE A 21 35.57 -32.27 10.35
C PHE A 21 34.90 -33.53 9.82
N ALA A 22 35.60 -34.64 10.03
CA ALA A 22 35.20 -36.00 9.73
C ALA A 22 34.13 -36.49 10.71
N LEU A 23 33.29 -37.39 10.21
CA LEU A 23 32.37 -38.25 10.96
C LEU A 23 33.13 -39.12 11.96
N LEU A 24 32.73 -39.12 13.23
CA LEU A 24 32.81 -40.30 14.09
C LEU A 24 31.62 -40.36 15.08
N GLU A 25 31.22 -41.60 15.33
CA GLU A 25 29.97 -42.10 15.88
C GLU A 25 29.78 -41.89 17.39
N GLY A 26 28.50 -41.97 17.80
CA GLY A 26 28.08 -42.83 18.90
C GLY A 26 28.44 -42.41 20.33
N GLY A 27 27.59 -41.57 20.93
CA GLY A 27 27.58 -41.35 22.38
C GLY A 27 26.17 -41.02 22.86
N SER A 28 25.49 -42.00 23.46
CA SER A 28 24.22 -41.82 24.15
C SER A 28 24.40 -40.85 25.32
N PHE A 29 23.85 -39.64 25.21
CA PHE A 29 23.72 -38.72 26.33
C PHE A 29 22.25 -38.64 26.76
N THR A 30 21.90 -39.42 27.79
CA THR A 30 20.69 -39.21 28.59
C THR A 30 20.87 -37.92 29.39
N GLY A 31 20.57 -36.79 28.76
CA GLY A 31 20.48 -35.48 29.39
C GLY A 31 19.02 -35.11 29.60
N SER A 32 18.59 -35.11 30.86
CA SER A 32 17.33 -34.49 31.29
C SER A 32 17.29 -33.05 30.77
N PHE A 33 16.35 -32.75 29.86
CA PHE A 33 16.06 -31.36 29.49
C PHE A 33 15.45 -30.68 30.71
N ASN A 34 16.26 -29.87 31.41
CA ASN A 34 15.75 -28.91 32.36
C ASN A 34 14.98 -27.84 31.60
N GLU A 35 13.66 -27.84 31.77
CA GLU A 35 12.68 -26.92 31.20
C GLU A 35 12.75 -25.49 31.81
N SER A 36 13.95 -24.98 32.05
CA SER A 36 14.12 -23.74 32.84
C SER A 36 15.29 -22.85 32.43
N GLN A 37 15.65 -22.85 31.13
CA GLN A 37 16.64 -21.90 30.59
C GLN A 37 16.31 -21.43 29.17
N ILE A 38 15.05 -21.02 28.94
CA ILE A 38 14.75 -20.01 27.91
C ILE A 38 15.01 -18.67 28.61
N VAL A 39 16.19 -18.08 28.40
CA VAL A 39 16.35 -16.66 28.70
C VAL A 39 15.34 -15.94 27.82
N ASP A 40 14.37 -15.25 28.43
CA ASP A 40 13.19 -14.65 27.83
C ASP A 40 13.50 -13.87 26.54
N GLN A 41 13.54 -14.55 25.39
CA GLN A 41 13.84 -13.94 24.08
C GLN A 41 12.76 -12.92 23.66
N CYS A 42 11.60 -12.97 24.32
CA CYS A 42 10.47 -12.07 24.13
C CYS A 42 10.56 -10.79 24.96
N HIS A 43 11.55 -10.68 25.85
CA HIS A 43 11.67 -9.55 26.77
C HIS A 43 13.06 -8.89 26.72
N ARG A 44 13.11 -7.58 26.92
CA ARG A 44 14.35 -6.80 27.03
C ARG A 44 14.33 -5.98 28.30
N THR A 45 15.46 -5.96 29.02
CA THR A 45 15.61 -5.14 30.21
C THR A 45 15.56 -3.65 29.85
N ALA A 46 14.61 -2.91 30.42
CA ALA A 46 14.43 -1.49 30.16
C ALA A 46 13.86 -0.77 31.39
N GLN A 47 14.05 0.55 31.48
CA GLN A 47 13.45 1.36 32.53
C GLN A 47 11.98 1.62 32.20
N CYS A 48 11.08 1.20 33.09
CA CYS A 48 9.64 1.44 32.92
C CYS A 48 9.25 2.82 33.46
N GLU A 49 8.35 3.49 32.75
CA GLU A 49 7.74 4.75 33.11
C GLU A 49 6.20 4.65 33.05
N ALA A 50 5.49 5.45 33.82
CA ALA A 50 4.03 5.47 33.81
C ALA A 50 3.51 6.15 32.53
N LEU A 51 2.46 5.61 31.92
CA LEU A 51 1.82 6.24 30.77
C LEU A 51 1.16 7.57 31.18
N GLU A 52 1.46 8.64 30.46
CA GLU A 52 0.75 9.92 30.60
C GLU A 52 -0.71 9.80 30.10
N GLU A 53 -0.92 9.03 29.03
CA GLU A 53 -2.22 8.74 28.43
C GLU A 53 -2.35 7.24 28.19
N SER A 54 -3.45 6.64 28.63
CA SER A 54 -3.72 5.21 28.47
C SER A 54 -4.25 4.82 27.09
N THR A 55 -4.10 5.68 26.08
CA THR A 55 -4.66 5.47 24.74
C THR A 55 -3.57 5.51 23.66
N CYS A 56 -3.60 4.54 22.73
CA CYS A 56 -2.78 4.52 21.53
C CYS A 56 -3.66 4.40 20.28
N LEU A 57 -3.54 5.36 19.34
CA LEU A 57 -4.31 5.40 18.08
C LEU A 57 -5.84 5.25 18.26
N GLY A 58 -6.37 5.76 19.37
CA GLY A 58 -7.79 5.72 19.74
C GLY A 58 -8.24 4.47 20.51
N VAL A 59 -7.33 3.56 20.86
CA VAL A 59 -7.62 2.34 21.64
C VAL A 59 -7.02 2.44 23.04
N GLN A 60 -7.75 1.98 24.06
CA GLN A 60 -7.22 1.90 25.42
C GLN A 60 -6.24 0.74 25.58
N LEU A 61 -5.09 1.04 26.18
CA LEU A 61 -4.06 0.07 26.50
C LEU A 61 -4.40 -0.63 27.83
N PRO A 62 -4.21 -1.96 27.93
CA PRO A 62 -4.57 -2.74 29.13
C PRO A 62 -3.51 -2.66 30.25
N TYR A 63 -2.50 -1.81 30.11
CA TYR A 63 -1.37 -1.64 31.03
C TYR A 63 -1.09 -0.17 31.33
N MET A 64 -0.42 0.08 32.46
CA MET A 64 -0.17 1.43 33.00
C MET A 64 1.29 1.87 32.89
N HIS A 65 2.19 0.98 32.46
CA HIS A 65 3.62 1.24 32.34
C HIS A 65 4.14 0.91 30.94
N THR A 66 5.01 1.79 30.42
CA THR A 66 5.64 1.71 29.08
C THR A 66 7.14 1.96 29.19
N SER A 67 7.88 1.78 28.10
CA SER A 67 9.27 2.21 27.96
C SER A 67 9.58 2.68 26.54
N LEU A 68 10.39 3.72 26.41
CA LEU A 68 10.82 4.29 25.12
C LEU A 68 12.12 3.67 24.59
N ALA A 69 12.64 2.63 25.24
CA ALA A 69 13.92 2.01 24.90
C ALA A 69 13.99 1.42 23.48
N LEU A 70 12.85 1.12 22.83
CA LEU A 70 12.81 0.61 21.45
C LEU A 70 12.95 1.71 20.40
N THR A 71 12.37 2.88 20.64
CA THR A 71 12.40 4.00 19.69
C THR A 71 13.60 4.91 19.91
N GLY A 72 14.19 4.90 21.11
CA GLY A 72 15.27 5.80 21.49
C GLY A 72 14.81 7.26 21.64
N LEU A 73 13.51 7.49 21.73
CA LEU A 73 12.95 8.83 21.89
C LEU A 73 13.05 9.30 23.34
N PRO A 74 13.27 10.61 23.59
CA PRO A 74 13.57 11.10 24.93
C PRO A 74 12.34 11.19 25.84
N ASN A 75 11.14 11.43 25.29
CA ASN A 75 9.92 11.68 26.06
C ASN A 75 8.66 11.11 25.36
N GLN A 76 7.63 10.75 26.13
CA GLN A 76 6.36 10.21 25.61
C GLN A 76 5.65 11.19 24.67
N ARG A 77 5.74 12.50 24.92
CA ARG A 77 5.14 13.53 24.04
C ARG A 77 5.70 13.47 22.61
N ILE A 78 7.01 13.32 22.46
CA ILE A 78 7.67 13.24 21.14
C ILE A 78 7.32 11.89 20.47
N ALA A 79 7.21 10.82 21.25
CA ALA A 79 6.72 9.53 20.76
C ALA A 79 5.31 9.65 20.17
N ARG A 80 4.42 10.42 20.81
CA ARG A 80 3.07 10.69 20.28
C ARG A 80 3.10 11.57 19.03
N GLU A 81 3.92 12.62 18.99
CA GLU A 81 4.10 13.44 17.78
C GLU A 81 4.57 12.61 16.57
N HIS A 82 5.53 11.68 16.78
CA HIS A 82 5.94 10.75 15.74
C HIS A 82 4.83 9.78 15.36
N LEU A 83 4.05 9.28 16.32
CA LEU A 83 2.90 8.42 16.07
C LEU A 83 1.82 9.12 15.23
N GLU A 84 1.58 10.41 15.46
CA GLU A 84 0.68 11.23 14.67
C GLU A 84 1.14 11.36 13.21
N LEU A 85 2.45 11.44 12.95
CA LEU A 85 2.98 11.43 11.58
C LEU A 85 2.62 10.13 10.84
N TRP A 86 2.72 8.99 11.53
CA TRP A 86 2.33 7.68 11.00
C TRP A 86 0.81 7.53 10.79
N SER A 87 -0.01 8.35 11.44
CA SER A 87 -1.47 8.36 11.23
C SER A 87 -1.86 8.74 9.79
N SER A 88 -0.95 9.31 9.01
CA SER A 88 -1.12 9.57 7.57
C SER A 88 -1.43 8.29 6.77
N LEU A 89 -0.97 7.13 7.26
CA LEU A 89 -1.26 5.82 6.65
C LEU A 89 -2.73 5.40 6.76
N ARG A 90 -3.55 6.14 7.52
CA ARG A 90 -5.02 5.99 7.54
C ARG A 90 -5.64 6.12 6.16
N ASN A 91 -4.96 6.79 5.21
CA ASN A 91 -5.38 6.89 3.81
C ASN A 91 -5.28 5.56 3.02
N ILE A 92 -4.69 4.52 3.63
CA ILE A 92 -4.49 3.19 3.04
C ILE A 92 -5.10 2.16 3.99
N PRO A 93 -6.39 1.82 3.85
CA PRO A 93 -7.14 1.09 4.87
C PRO A 93 -6.57 -0.29 5.19
N ARG A 94 -6.11 -1.05 4.17
CA ARG A 94 -5.52 -2.38 4.38
C ARG A 94 -4.15 -2.32 5.06
N CYS A 95 -3.38 -1.27 4.83
CA CYS A 95 -2.11 -1.04 5.54
C CYS A 95 -2.39 -0.59 6.98
N TRP A 96 -3.29 0.38 7.15
CA TRP A 96 -3.62 0.95 8.45
C TRP A 96 -4.06 -0.13 9.45
N ALA A 97 -4.93 -1.05 9.02
CA ALA A 97 -5.43 -2.13 9.86
C ALA A 97 -4.34 -3.03 10.46
N VAL A 98 -3.21 -3.23 9.75
CA VAL A 98 -2.12 -4.09 10.23
C VAL A 98 -0.97 -3.33 10.88
N VAL A 99 -0.79 -2.04 10.54
CA VAL A 99 0.31 -1.22 11.07
C VAL A 99 -0.03 -0.65 12.46
N GLN A 100 -1.31 -0.40 12.76
CA GLN A 100 -1.73 0.15 14.05
C GLN A 100 -1.22 -0.64 15.26
N PRO A 101 -1.38 -1.98 15.34
CA PRO A 101 -0.91 -2.71 16.51
C PRO A 101 0.62 -2.79 16.56
N LEU A 102 1.31 -2.74 15.42
CA LEU A 102 2.77 -2.73 15.36
C LEU A 102 3.33 -1.42 15.91
N LEU A 103 2.74 -0.29 15.50
CA LEU A 103 3.14 1.03 16.00
C LEU A 103 2.91 1.14 17.50
N CYS A 104 1.76 0.72 18.01
CA CYS A 104 1.51 0.73 19.45
C CYS A 104 2.46 -0.20 20.21
N ALA A 105 2.82 -1.37 19.66
CA ALA A 105 3.78 -2.29 20.28
C ALA A 105 5.22 -1.76 20.30
N ILE A 106 5.58 -0.78 19.46
CA ILE A 106 6.94 -0.21 19.40
C ILE A 106 7.03 1.12 20.16
N PHE A 107 6.04 2.01 19.98
CA PHE A 107 6.03 3.32 20.62
C PHE A 107 5.57 3.26 22.08
N PHE A 108 4.60 2.40 22.39
CA PHE A 108 4.03 2.25 23.74
C PHE A 108 3.92 0.77 24.15
N PRO A 109 5.03 0.00 24.14
CA PRO A 109 5.05 -1.39 24.59
C PRO A 109 4.68 -1.53 26.07
N ARG A 110 4.24 -2.74 26.45
CA ARG A 110 4.04 -3.09 27.86
C ARG A 110 5.38 -3.26 28.57
N CYS A 111 5.54 -2.62 29.73
CA CYS A 111 6.74 -2.74 30.57
C CYS A 111 6.35 -3.15 32.00
N ASP A 112 6.76 -4.33 32.43
CA ASP A 112 6.49 -4.86 33.78
C ASP A 112 7.83 -5.22 34.46
N ASN A 113 8.04 -4.79 35.71
CA ASN A 113 9.23 -5.15 36.51
C ASN A 113 10.58 -4.93 35.79
N ASN A 114 10.76 -3.78 35.11
CA ASN A 114 11.94 -3.44 34.28
C ASN A 114 12.16 -4.39 33.09
N SER A 115 11.12 -5.10 32.67
CA SER A 115 11.12 -6.01 31.54
C SER A 115 10.12 -5.53 30.49
N LEU A 116 10.62 -5.26 29.29
CA LEU A 116 9.86 -4.77 28.15
C LEU A 116 9.44 -5.91 27.23
N GLU A 117 8.17 -5.98 26.86
CA GLU A 117 7.65 -6.94 25.87
C GLU A 117 8.07 -6.53 24.44
N LEU A 118 8.67 -7.45 23.66
CA LEU A 118 9.05 -7.20 22.27
C LEU A 118 7.96 -7.61 21.26
N PRO A 119 7.79 -6.83 20.17
CA PRO A 119 6.94 -7.22 19.06
C PRO A 119 7.45 -8.50 18.37
N SER A 120 6.52 -9.40 18.04
CA SER A 120 6.86 -10.63 17.31
C SER A 120 7.22 -10.36 15.85
N GLN A 121 8.06 -11.21 15.27
CA GLN A 121 8.44 -11.08 13.85
C GLN A 121 7.24 -11.19 12.90
N GLU A 122 6.27 -12.07 13.20
CA GLU A 122 5.03 -12.19 12.41
C GLU A 122 4.28 -10.86 12.34
N MET A 123 4.18 -10.16 13.47
CA MET A 123 3.51 -8.86 13.56
C MET A 123 4.19 -7.83 12.64
N CYS A 124 5.52 -7.86 12.57
CA CYS A 124 6.26 -6.95 11.70
C CYS A 124 6.11 -7.33 10.22
N VAL A 125 6.27 -8.60 9.85
CA VAL A 125 6.28 -9.06 8.46
C VAL A 125 4.92 -8.88 7.78
N ILE A 126 3.82 -9.06 8.50
CA ILE A 126 2.45 -8.86 7.96
C ILE A 126 2.25 -7.43 7.43
N THR A 127 2.96 -6.44 7.97
CA THR A 127 2.85 -5.05 7.49
C THR A 127 3.51 -4.82 6.14
N ARG A 128 4.54 -5.59 5.78
CA ARG A 128 5.34 -5.40 4.55
C ARG A 128 4.51 -5.53 3.26
N GLY A 129 3.56 -6.46 3.25
CA GLY A 129 2.71 -6.71 2.09
C GLY A 129 1.72 -5.58 1.77
N PRO A 130 0.85 -5.16 2.70
CA PRO A 130 -0.13 -4.10 2.46
C PRO A 130 0.44 -2.69 2.58
N CYS A 131 1.53 -2.47 3.32
CA CYS A 131 2.17 -1.15 3.48
C CYS A 131 3.36 -0.94 2.55
N ARG A 132 3.31 -1.53 1.35
CA ARG A 132 4.43 -1.49 0.39
C ARG A 132 4.79 -0.06 -0.07
N LEU A 133 3.82 0.86 -0.04
CA LEU A 133 4.05 2.27 -0.36
C LEU A 133 5.11 2.92 0.54
N VAL A 134 5.17 2.53 1.82
CA VAL A 134 6.16 3.08 2.77
C VAL A 134 7.57 2.73 2.34
N GLU A 135 7.77 1.51 1.86
CA GLU A 135 9.08 1.02 1.39
C GLU A 135 9.56 1.79 0.16
N HIS A 136 8.65 2.19 -0.73
CA HIS A 136 9.00 2.92 -1.95
C HIS A 136 9.22 4.43 -1.71
N GLU A 137 8.39 5.06 -0.87
CA GLU A 137 8.34 6.53 -0.76
C GLU A 137 9.14 7.11 0.41
N ARG A 138 9.23 6.39 1.55
CA ARG A 138 9.80 6.95 2.80
C ARG A 138 10.89 6.12 3.44
N GLU A 139 11.10 4.89 2.96
CA GLU A 139 11.93 3.87 3.58
C GLU A 139 11.52 3.56 5.04
N TRP A 140 11.81 2.34 5.52
CA TRP A 140 11.48 1.97 6.89
C TRP A 140 12.63 2.35 7.84
N PRO A 141 12.35 3.05 8.96
CA PRO A 141 13.39 3.36 9.93
C PRO A 141 13.86 2.11 10.66
N ASP A 142 15.07 2.15 11.23
CA ASP A 142 15.73 0.97 11.82
C ASP A 142 14.88 0.23 12.85
N PHE A 143 14.18 0.95 13.73
CA PHE A 143 13.31 0.36 14.75
C PHE A 143 12.04 -0.32 14.18
N LEU A 144 11.69 -0.07 12.92
CA LEU A 144 10.61 -0.73 12.20
C LEU A 144 11.13 -1.73 11.14
N LEU A 145 12.45 -1.98 11.03
CA LEU A 145 12.95 -3.01 10.13
C LEU A 145 12.81 -4.37 10.81
N CYS A 146 12.12 -5.31 10.15
CA CYS A 146 11.87 -6.65 10.70
C CYS A 146 13.14 -7.53 10.67
N ARG A 147 14.16 -7.20 11.48
CA ARG A 147 15.42 -7.95 11.60
C ARG A 147 15.33 -8.98 12.73
N GLU A 148 16.47 -9.57 13.10
CA GLU A 148 16.58 -10.61 14.15
C GLU A 148 16.27 -10.10 15.58
N ASP A 149 16.14 -8.79 15.75
CA ASP A 149 15.69 -8.15 16.99
C ASP A 149 14.20 -8.41 17.29
N TYR A 150 13.42 -8.84 16.30
CA TYR A 150 12.06 -9.29 16.46
C TYR A 150 12.02 -10.80 16.73
N PRO A 151 11.69 -11.23 17.96
CA PRO A 151 11.67 -12.64 18.30
C PRO A 151 10.52 -13.41 17.64
N HIS A 152 10.74 -14.70 17.40
CA HIS A 152 9.72 -15.61 16.89
C HIS A 152 8.83 -16.12 18.03
N LYS A 153 7.54 -16.35 17.73
CA LYS A 153 6.56 -17.01 18.63
C LYS A 153 6.30 -16.30 19.97
N CYS A 154 6.51 -14.99 20.06
CA CYS A 154 6.15 -14.21 21.24
C CYS A 154 4.68 -13.78 21.22
N LYS A 155 3.97 -13.97 22.34
CA LYS A 155 2.65 -13.38 22.54
C LYS A 155 2.81 -11.86 22.67
N ASN A 156 1.86 -11.11 22.12
CA ASN A 156 1.86 -9.66 22.13
C ASN A 156 0.54 -9.15 22.71
N SER A 157 0.59 -8.42 23.83
CA SER A 157 -0.59 -7.83 24.49
C SER A 157 -1.40 -6.90 23.56
N VAL A 158 -0.75 -6.27 22.59
CA VAL A 158 -1.35 -5.30 21.65
C VAL A 158 -2.04 -5.98 20.45
N ARG A 159 -1.66 -7.22 20.10
CA ARG A 159 -2.23 -7.95 18.94
C ARG A 159 -3.72 -8.28 19.15
N GLU A 160 -4.15 -8.43 20.39
CA GLU A 160 -5.53 -8.76 20.75
C GLU A 160 -6.45 -7.52 20.84
N LEU A 161 -5.89 -6.31 20.70
CA LEU A 161 -6.66 -5.07 20.76
C LEU A 161 -7.46 -4.86 19.47
N LYS A 162 -8.73 -4.45 19.65
CA LYS A 162 -9.62 -4.10 18.55
C LYS A 162 -9.44 -2.63 18.20
N PHE A 163 -8.80 -2.36 17.07
CA PHE A 163 -8.68 -1.01 16.52
C PHE A 163 -9.97 -0.64 15.77
N ASN A 164 -10.75 0.30 16.32
CA ASN A 164 -12.01 0.78 15.73
C ASN A 164 -11.80 1.83 14.64
N THR A 165 -10.58 2.37 14.52
CA THR A 165 -10.24 3.41 13.55
C THR A 165 -9.95 2.77 12.19
N THR A 166 -10.99 2.52 11.40
CA THR A 166 -10.82 2.06 10.01
C THR A 166 -10.24 3.17 9.14
N GLY A 167 -9.30 2.81 8.26
CA GLY A 167 -8.77 3.74 7.26
C GLY A 167 -9.83 4.18 6.26
N GLN A 168 -9.61 5.32 5.62
CA GLN A 168 -10.46 5.86 4.56
C GLN A 168 -9.59 6.08 3.32
N CYS A 169 -10.15 5.95 2.13
CA CYS A 169 -9.40 6.30 0.92
C CYS A 169 -9.40 7.83 0.76
N ALA A 170 -8.24 8.41 0.49
CA ALA A 170 -8.16 9.83 0.16
C ALA A 170 -8.55 10.05 -1.32
N PRO A 171 -9.28 11.12 -1.66
CA PRO A 171 -9.52 11.49 -3.06
C PRO A 171 -8.21 11.61 -3.83
N PRO A 172 -8.12 11.14 -5.10
CA PRO A 172 -9.19 10.66 -5.98
C PRO A 172 -9.50 9.15 -5.84
N LEU A 173 -8.99 8.48 -4.81
CA LEU A 173 -9.17 7.04 -4.63
C LEU A 173 -10.48 6.73 -3.89
N VAL A 174 -11.11 5.63 -4.28
CA VAL A 174 -12.36 5.14 -3.69
C VAL A 174 -12.17 3.72 -3.15
N ALA A 175 -12.86 3.39 -2.07
CA ALA A 175 -12.76 2.07 -1.45
C ALA A 175 -13.28 0.98 -2.39
N THR A 176 -12.53 -0.11 -2.52
CA THR A 176 -12.93 -1.27 -3.33
C THR A 176 -12.41 -2.57 -2.75
N GLU A 177 -13.28 -3.58 -2.72
CA GLU A 177 -12.92 -4.93 -2.28
C GLU A 177 -12.23 -5.74 -3.38
N LYS A 178 -12.38 -5.31 -4.64
CA LYS A 178 -11.86 -6.04 -5.81
C LYS A 178 -10.37 -5.82 -5.96
N GLU A 179 -9.57 -6.88 -5.78
CA GLU A 179 -8.11 -6.80 -5.84
C GLU A 179 -7.59 -6.33 -7.21
N SER A 180 -8.27 -6.69 -8.30
CA SER A 180 -7.89 -6.27 -9.65
C SER A 180 -8.09 -4.78 -9.92
N SER A 181 -8.79 -4.08 -9.03
CA SER A 181 -9.09 -2.64 -9.16
C SER A 181 -8.30 -1.81 -8.17
N TRP A 182 -7.39 -2.42 -7.39
CA TRP A 182 -6.54 -1.68 -6.47
C TRP A 182 -5.52 -0.83 -7.22
N TYR A 183 -5.31 0.38 -6.71
CA TYR A 183 -4.24 1.24 -7.16
C TYR A 183 -2.89 0.72 -6.65
N GLU A 184 -1.83 0.87 -7.46
CA GLU A 184 -0.51 0.36 -7.10
C GLU A 184 -0.03 0.95 -5.77
N GLY A 185 0.42 0.07 -4.86
CA GLY A 185 0.86 0.45 -3.51
C GLY A 185 -0.26 0.78 -2.50
N VAL A 186 -1.52 0.96 -2.94
CA VAL A 186 -2.65 1.34 -2.07
C VAL A 186 -3.71 0.23 -2.06
N LYS A 187 -3.50 -0.79 -1.22
CA LYS A 187 -4.46 -1.90 -1.12
C LYS A 187 -5.77 -1.47 -0.47
N GLY A 188 -6.89 -1.88 -1.07
CA GLY A 188 -8.24 -1.57 -0.62
C GLY A 188 -8.83 -0.29 -1.20
N CYS A 189 -8.07 0.46 -1.99
CA CYS A 189 -8.56 1.63 -2.72
C CYS A 189 -8.24 1.50 -4.21
N GLY A 190 -9.13 1.98 -5.06
CA GLY A 190 -8.96 2.04 -6.52
C GLY A 190 -9.22 3.44 -7.04
N ILE A 191 -8.87 3.70 -8.30
CA ILE A 191 -9.20 4.96 -8.95
C ILE A 191 -10.72 5.03 -9.22
N GLN A 192 -11.30 6.22 -9.03
CA GLN A 192 -12.68 6.48 -9.41
C GLN A 192 -12.90 6.36 -10.93
N CYS A 193 -14.14 6.12 -11.35
CA CYS A 193 -14.50 5.98 -12.76
C CYS A 193 -14.40 7.32 -13.53
N ALA A 194 -14.84 8.42 -12.91
CA ALA A 194 -14.71 9.75 -13.48
C ALA A 194 -13.23 10.14 -13.50
N ASN A 195 -12.73 10.64 -14.62
CA ASN A 195 -11.34 11.02 -14.71
C ASN A 195 -11.05 12.16 -13.72
N PRO A 196 -10.17 11.97 -12.72
CA PRO A 196 -9.94 12.98 -11.68
C PRO A 196 -9.20 14.24 -12.18
N ILE A 197 -8.70 14.23 -13.42
CA ILE A 197 -7.99 15.35 -14.02
C ILE A 197 -8.95 16.46 -14.49
N PHE A 198 -10.17 16.09 -14.86
CA PHE A 198 -11.18 17.02 -15.39
C PHE A 198 -12.30 17.23 -14.38
N THR A 199 -12.85 18.44 -14.34
CA THR A 199 -14.01 18.76 -13.49
C THR A 199 -15.28 18.17 -14.09
N ASP A 200 -16.35 18.12 -13.28
CA ASP A 200 -17.65 17.66 -13.76
C ASP A 200 -18.21 18.60 -14.86
N GLU A 201 -17.93 19.91 -14.76
CA GLU A 201 -18.30 20.92 -15.77
C GLU A 201 -17.60 20.66 -17.11
N GLU A 202 -16.29 20.39 -17.08
CA GLU A 202 -15.52 20.07 -18.29
C GLU A 202 -15.99 18.75 -18.93
N HIS A 203 -16.39 17.77 -18.11
CA HIS A 203 -17.00 16.55 -18.62
C HIS A 203 -18.35 16.83 -19.28
N GLU A 204 -19.21 17.66 -18.68
CA GLU A 204 -20.51 18.04 -19.28
C GLU A 204 -20.31 18.76 -20.61
N ASP A 205 -19.38 19.72 -20.68
CA ASP A 205 -19.04 20.44 -21.89
C ASP A 205 -18.56 19.50 -23.01
N LEU A 206 -17.71 18.53 -22.68
CA LEU A 206 -17.26 17.52 -23.64
C LEU A 206 -18.42 16.64 -24.10
N HIS A 207 -19.31 16.23 -23.19
CA HIS A 207 -20.49 15.43 -23.52
C HIS A 207 -21.44 16.20 -24.46
N HIS A 208 -21.69 17.47 -24.19
CA HIS A 208 -22.52 18.33 -25.05
C HIS A 208 -21.87 18.53 -26.43
N PHE A 209 -20.55 18.74 -26.49
CA PHE A 209 -19.82 18.86 -27.74
C PHE A 209 -19.91 17.58 -28.59
N VAL A 210 -19.66 16.41 -27.99
CA VAL A 210 -19.72 15.11 -28.67
C VAL A 210 -21.16 14.79 -29.13
N ALA A 211 -22.17 15.08 -28.29
CA ALA A 211 -23.56 14.88 -28.65
C ALA A 211 -23.99 15.74 -29.85
N ALA A 212 -23.63 17.03 -29.85
CA ALA A 212 -23.98 17.95 -30.94
C ALA A 212 -23.30 17.53 -32.25
N LEU A 213 -21.97 17.33 -32.24
CA LEU A 213 -21.23 16.98 -33.45
C LEU A 213 -21.60 15.57 -33.96
N GLY A 214 -21.72 14.60 -33.05
CA GLY A 214 -22.12 13.24 -33.35
C GLY A 214 -23.54 13.18 -33.93
N GLY A 215 -24.49 13.93 -33.36
CA GLY A 215 -25.87 14.01 -33.83
C GLY A 215 -26.00 14.64 -35.21
N VAL A 216 -25.28 15.74 -35.47
CA VAL A 216 -25.24 16.38 -36.79
C VAL A 216 -24.64 15.43 -37.83
N CYS A 217 -23.52 14.77 -37.51
CA CYS A 217 -22.89 13.80 -38.39
C CYS A 217 -23.82 12.60 -38.69
N LEU A 218 -24.49 12.07 -37.66
CA LEU A 218 -25.45 10.98 -37.79
C LEU A 218 -26.61 11.35 -38.70
N ALA A 219 -27.17 12.55 -38.55
CA ALA A 219 -28.27 13.03 -39.38
C ALA A 219 -27.86 13.16 -40.86
N PHE A 220 -26.69 13.74 -41.15
CA PHE A 220 -26.21 13.86 -42.52
C PHE A 220 -25.81 12.52 -43.15
N ALA A 221 -25.13 11.65 -42.40
CA ALA A 221 -24.74 10.32 -42.87
C ALA A 221 -25.97 9.45 -43.14
N SER A 222 -26.98 9.49 -42.25
CA SER A 222 -28.23 8.73 -42.42
C SER A 222 -29.03 9.23 -43.63
N LEU A 223 -29.14 10.54 -43.83
CA LEU A 223 -29.78 11.12 -45.01
C LEU A 223 -29.06 10.70 -46.31
N THR A 224 -27.73 10.71 -46.30
CA THR A 224 -26.91 10.33 -47.45
C THR A 224 -27.06 8.86 -47.80
N VAL A 225 -26.96 7.98 -46.80
CA VAL A 225 -27.17 6.53 -46.97
C VAL A 225 -28.59 6.24 -47.44
N LEU A 226 -29.61 6.87 -46.84
CA LEU A 226 -31.00 6.69 -47.24
C LEU A 226 -31.24 7.14 -48.69
N THR A 227 -30.66 8.26 -49.12
CA THR A 227 -30.75 8.74 -50.50
C THR A 227 -30.18 7.73 -51.49
N TYR A 228 -29.01 7.14 -51.19
CA TYR A 228 -28.41 6.10 -52.02
C TYR A 228 -29.21 4.79 -52.01
N LEU A 229 -29.88 4.45 -50.91
CA LEU A 229 -30.77 3.28 -50.85
C LEU A 229 -32.02 3.49 -51.71
N ILE A 230 -32.58 4.70 -51.75
CA ILE A 230 -33.73 5.04 -52.59
C ILE A 230 -33.38 4.91 -54.08
N ASP A 231 -32.22 5.44 -54.51
CA ASP A 231 -31.74 5.32 -55.90
C ASP A 231 -30.61 4.27 -56.05
N TRP A 232 -30.85 3.07 -55.52
CA TRP A 232 -29.83 2.01 -55.54
C TRP A 232 -29.39 1.63 -56.96
N ARG A 233 -30.29 1.69 -57.95
CA ARG A 233 -29.96 1.35 -59.35
C ARG A 233 -28.94 2.32 -59.95
N ALA A 234 -28.96 3.60 -59.57
CA ALA A 234 -27.94 4.55 -59.99
C ALA A 234 -26.69 4.47 -59.11
N ALA A 235 -26.85 4.27 -57.81
CA ALA A 235 -25.78 4.29 -56.82
C ALA A 235 -24.84 3.07 -56.87
N ASN A 236 -25.32 1.89 -57.31
CA ASN A 236 -24.54 0.65 -57.38
C ASN A 236 -23.50 0.61 -58.54
N LYS A 237 -23.09 1.77 -59.05
CA LYS A 237 -22.08 1.92 -60.10
C LYS A 237 -20.86 2.64 -59.56
N TYR A 238 -19.69 2.21 -60.02
CA TYR A 238 -18.46 2.96 -59.78
C TYR A 238 -18.53 4.31 -60.50
N PRO A 239 -18.11 5.44 -59.89
CA PRO A 239 -17.43 5.60 -58.59
C PRO A 239 -18.35 5.83 -57.37
N VAL A 240 -19.66 5.99 -57.59
CA VAL A 240 -20.65 6.36 -56.55
C VAL A 240 -20.73 5.34 -55.42
N LEU A 241 -20.58 4.05 -55.74
CA LEU A 241 -20.56 2.96 -54.77
C LEU A 241 -19.51 3.14 -53.66
N ILE A 242 -18.35 3.74 -53.96
CA ILE A 242 -17.31 3.99 -52.94
C ILE A 242 -17.80 5.03 -51.92
N ILE A 243 -18.44 6.09 -52.40
CA ILE A 243 -18.97 7.17 -51.56
C ILE A 243 -20.06 6.61 -50.62
N PHE A 244 -20.89 5.68 -51.11
CA PHE A 244 -21.87 4.99 -50.27
C PHE A 244 -21.22 4.27 -49.08
N TYR A 245 -20.17 3.46 -49.32
CA TYR A 245 -19.48 2.75 -48.24
C TYR A 245 -18.81 3.70 -47.24
N ILE A 246 -18.20 4.79 -47.70
CA ILE A 246 -17.61 5.81 -46.81
C ILE A 246 -18.67 6.40 -45.87
N ASN A 247 -19.83 6.78 -46.41
CA ASN A 247 -20.93 7.32 -45.59
C ASN A 247 -21.54 6.25 -44.67
N GLY A 248 -21.57 4.98 -45.09
CA GLY A 248 -21.96 3.86 -44.25
C GLY A 248 -21.03 3.67 -43.05
N CYS A 249 -19.71 3.79 -43.25
CA CYS A 249 -18.73 3.75 -42.16
C CYS A 249 -18.92 4.93 -41.19
N PHE A 250 -19.13 6.15 -41.71
CA PHE A 250 -19.41 7.32 -40.88
C PHE A 250 -20.69 7.15 -40.07
N LEU A 251 -21.76 6.59 -40.66
CA LEU A 251 -23.00 6.29 -39.96
C LEU A 251 -22.76 5.37 -38.76
N ILE A 252 -22.04 4.26 -38.95
CA ILE A 252 -21.73 3.30 -37.89
C ILE A 252 -20.85 3.94 -36.80
N ALA A 253 -19.84 4.71 -37.19
CA ALA A 253 -18.97 5.40 -36.25
C ALA A 253 -19.75 6.42 -35.40
N SER A 254 -20.62 7.22 -36.03
CA SER A 254 -21.47 8.18 -35.33
C SER A 254 -22.45 7.50 -34.36
N ILE A 255 -23.01 6.34 -34.70
CA ILE A 255 -23.81 5.54 -33.76
C ILE A 255 -22.97 5.16 -32.54
N GLY A 256 -21.73 4.69 -32.74
CA GLY A 256 -20.81 4.33 -31.65
C GLY A 256 -20.56 5.47 -30.65
N PHE A 257 -20.37 6.70 -31.14
CA PHE A 257 -20.21 7.89 -30.29
C PHE A 257 -21.50 8.28 -29.55
N ILE A 258 -22.68 7.99 -30.11
CA ILE A 258 -23.97 8.35 -29.51
C ILE A 258 -24.44 7.31 -28.48
N VAL A 259 -23.95 6.07 -28.52
CA VAL A 259 -24.35 5.00 -27.58
C VAL A 259 -24.17 5.38 -26.11
N GLN A 260 -23.14 6.15 -25.76
CA GLN A 260 -22.89 6.56 -24.38
C GLN A 260 -24.00 7.44 -23.76
N PHE A 261 -24.87 8.03 -24.59
CA PHE A 261 -25.99 8.87 -24.15
C PHE A 261 -27.30 8.09 -23.99
N HIS A 262 -27.30 6.79 -24.30
CA HIS A 262 -28.48 5.96 -24.09
C HIS A 262 -28.68 5.74 -22.58
N PRO A 263 -29.83 6.14 -22.00
CA PRO A 263 -30.16 5.76 -20.63
C PRO A 263 -30.35 4.23 -20.62
N GLY A 264 -29.42 3.53 -19.96
CA GLY A 264 -29.49 2.09 -19.74
C GLY A 264 -30.62 1.68 -18.81
#